data_AF-A0A958G0D6-F1
#
_entry.id   AF-A0A958G0D6-F1
#
_cell.length_a   1.000
_cell.length_b   1.000
_cell.length_c   1.000
_cell.angle_alpha   90.00
_cell.angle_beta   90.00
_cell.angle_gamma   90.00
#
_symmetry.space_group_name_H-M   'P 1'
#
loop_
_entity.id
_entity.type
_entity.pdbx_description
1 polymer ?
#
loop_
_entity_poly.entity_id
_entity_poly.type
_entity_poly.pdbx_seq_one_letter_code
_entity_poly.pdbx_strand_id
1 'polypeptide(L)'
;FFFLKSCGLHLKNFAFCLLVLSIPVVLAGLLQPYAVIKHELFIQQISEQIRMVRGTDRMPWSNQYYLSAPYIYYLIQIYRYTMGPLEGLAALLGFTVLVTNLRERSRSEIILLSFLVVFFFQIGAYEVKFQRYLLPIYPLLAICAAYGLVWLNNLSRSKLRPIVTAAIGCVLIWSSVKAVARAKTYLHPFIHITASREMCDNIPSGSKILQVSWDSPLPDCGHLENPPDLSMQAPEWELDPYDVSQSEELLQQYGHKLSAANYLVMGSTRVFRGVLSVPEEYPLSAALLKLLASGWLGYELIATYKADIKIGSWYINDDLADESLVVHDRPKVYLFKNVENLDPNEIVKRISHFPHPRDRMKLRDILALRQTPNYAATTITDRR
;
A
#
# COMPACT_ATOMS: atom_id res chain seq x y z
N PHE A 1 -32.15 38.65 2.41
CA PHE A 1 -33.58 38.72 2.80
C PHE A 1 -34.53 38.46 1.63
N PHE A 2 -34.29 39.02 0.43
CA PHE A 2 -35.15 38.79 -0.75
C PHE A 2 -35.15 37.34 -1.28
N PHE A 3 -34.03 36.62 -1.16
CA PHE A 3 -33.92 35.21 -1.58
C PHE A 3 -34.64 34.22 -0.65
N LEU A 4 -34.87 34.58 0.62
CA LEU A 4 -35.47 33.69 1.62
C LEU A 4 -37.00 33.58 1.48
N LYS A 5 -37.66 34.61 0.93
CA LYS A 5 -39.12 34.63 0.78
C LYS A 5 -39.61 33.73 -0.38
N SER A 6 -38.82 33.58 -1.44
CA SER A 6 -39.21 32.79 -2.63
C SER A 6 -39.04 31.27 -2.46
N CYS A 7 -38.34 30.81 -1.43
CA CYS A 7 -38.09 29.38 -1.19
C CYS A 7 -38.97 28.74 -0.11
N GLY A 8 -39.91 29.48 0.51
CA GLY A 8 -40.75 28.94 1.60
C GLY A 8 -39.96 28.49 2.84
N LEU A 9 -38.69 28.92 2.99
CA LEU A 9 -37.89 28.60 4.16
C LEU A 9 -38.30 29.54 5.30
N HIS A 10 -39.08 29.04 6.25
CA HIS A 10 -39.36 29.75 7.49
C HIS A 10 -38.05 30.15 8.18
N LEU A 11 -37.99 31.35 8.76
CA LEU A 11 -36.82 31.89 9.48
C LEU A 11 -36.24 30.89 10.51
N LYS A 12 -37.11 30.08 11.12
CA LYS A 12 -36.75 28.97 12.02
C LYS A 12 -35.92 27.88 11.34
N ASN A 13 -36.27 27.50 10.10
CA ASN A 13 -35.54 26.50 9.33
C ASN A 13 -34.17 27.03 8.88
N PHE A 14 -34.09 28.32 8.54
CA PHE A 14 -32.83 28.96 8.20
C PHE A 14 -31.88 29.05 9.41
N ALA A 15 -32.39 29.46 10.58
CA ALA A 15 -31.64 29.49 11.83
C ALA A 15 -31.19 28.07 12.25
N PHE A 16 -32.06 27.07 12.07
CA PHE A 16 -31.72 25.68 12.32
C PHE A 16 -30.60 25.19 11.40
N CYS A 17 -30.65 25.48 10.10
CA CYS A 17 -29.58 25.13 9.16
C CYS A 17 -28.25 25.80 9.53
N LEU A 18 -28.26 27.08 9.91
CA LEU A 18 -27.07 27.78 10.37
C LEU A 18 -26.48 27.14 11.64
N LEU A 19 -27.35 26.78 12.59
CA LEU A 19 -26.93 26.09 13.81
C LEU A 19 -26.29 24.74 13.49
N VAL A 20 -26.91 23.94 12.62
CA VAL A 20 -26.36 22.65 12.17
C VAL A 20 -25.01 22.83 11.47
N LEU A 21 -24.84 23.85 10.63
CA LEU A 21 -23.57 24.15 9.95
C LEU A 21 -22.49 24.71 10.89
N SER A 22 -22.89 25.39 11.97
CA SER A 22 -21.94 25.92 12.95
C SER A 22 -21.33 24.83 13.84
N ILE A 23 -22.05 23.73 14.09
CA ILE A 23 -21.59 22.65 14.95
C ILE A 23 -20.26 22.05 14.44
N PRO A 24 -20.10 21.64 13.17
CA PRO A 24 -18.82 21.16 12.65
C PRO A 24 -17.68 22.16 12.80
N VAL A 25 -17.94 23.46 12.61
CA VAL A 25 -16.91 24.50 12.73
C VAL A 25 -16.45 24.64 14.18
N VAL A 26 -17.40 24.67 15.12
CA VAL A 26 -17.09 24.72 16.56
C VAL A 26 -16.34 23.45 16.98
N LEU A 27 -16.81 22.28 16.58
CA LEU A 27 -16.14 21.01 16.88
C LEU A 27 -14.74 20.96 16.26
N ALA A 28 -14.55 21.42 15.03
CA ALA A 28 -13.22 21.50 14.42
C ALA A 28 -12.29 22.42 15.20
N GLY A 29 -12.77 23.59 15.63
CA GLY A 29 -11.99 24.51 16.47
C GLY A 29 -11.61 23.90 17.84
N LEU A 30 -12.53 23.16 18.46
CA LEU A 30 -12.30 22.52 19.76
C LEU A 30 -11.41 21.28 19.67
N LEU A 31 -11.58 20.45 18.65
CA LEU A 31 -10.89 19.17 18.48
C LEU A 31 -9.57 19.30 17.71
N GLN A 32 -9.36 20.41 16.99
CA GLN A 32 -8.13 20.73 16.29
C GLN A 32 -7.62 22.13 16.67
N PRO A 33 -7.26 22.36 17.95
CA PRO A 33 -6.84 23.69 18.42
C PRO A 33 -5.63 24.23 17.66
N TYR A 34 -4.73 23.36 17.18
CA TYR A 34 -3.58 23.76 16.36
C TYR A 34 -3.95 24.31 14.98
N ALA A 35 -5.13 23.98 14.42
CA ALA A 35 -5.61 24.59 13.19
C ALA A 35 -5.92 26.09 13.38
N VAL A 36 -6.23 26.50 14.62
CA VAL A 36 -6.46 27.91 14.98
C VAL A 36 -5.17 28.57 15.47
N ILE A 37 -4.46 27.93 16.42
CA ILE A 37 -3.24 28.48 17.03
C ILE A 37 -2.11 28.62 16.01
N LYS A 38 -1.93 27.62 15.15
CA LYS A 38 -0.90 27.58 14.09
C LYS A 38 -1.54 27.55 12.70
N HIS A 39 -2.49 28.44 12.46
CA HIS A 39 -3.27 28.45 11.22
C HIS A 39 -2.43 28.53 9.94
N GLU A 40 -1.34 29.32 9.92
CA GLU A 40 -0.45 29.41 8.75
C GLU A 40 0.19 28.05 8.41
N LEU A 41 0.76 27.39 9.42
CA LEU A 41 1.35 26.05 9.26
C LEU A 41 0.29 25.02 8.85
N PHE A 42 -0.90 25.09 9.44
CA PHE A 42 -2.01 24.21 9.09
C PHE A 42 -2.42 24.39 7.61
N ILE A 43 -2.63 25.63 7.16
CA ILE A 43 -2.97 25.92 5.77
C ILE A 43 -1.85 25.50 4.82
N GLN A 44 -0.59 25.72 5.19
CA GLN A 44 0.57 25.26 4.42
C GLN A 44 0.55 23.73 4.26
N GLN A 45 0.44 22.98 5.36
CA GLN A 45 0.44 21.52 5.34
C GLN A 45 -0.75 20.96 4.57
N ILE A 46 -1.96 21.51 4.76
CA ILE A 46 -3.15 21.10 3.99
C ILE A 46 -2.94 21.40 2.50
N SER A 47 -2.35 22.55 2.16
CA SER A 47 -2.08 22.91 0.77
C SER A 47 -1.06 21.97 0.13
N GLU A 48 -0.01 21.58 0.85
CA GLU A 48 0.96 20.56 0.42
C GLU A 48 0.26 19.21 0.15
N GLN A 49 -0.62 18.77 1.05
CA GLN A 49 -1.37 17.52 0.84
C GLN A 49 -2.29 17.62 -0.39
N ILE A 50 -2.97 18.76 -0.59
CA ILE A 50 -3.83 18.99 -1.76
C ILE A 50 -3.01 18.96 -3.05
N ARG A 51 -1.86 19.63 -3.09
CA ARG A 51 -0.95 19.66 -4.24
C ARG A 51 -0.44 18.26 -4.58
N MET A 52 -0.02 17.51 -3.57
CA MET A 52 0.43 16.13 -3.74
C MET A 52 -0.68 15.23 -4.29
N VAL A 53 -1.88 15.26 -3.70
CA VAL A 53 -3.00 14.41 -4.12
C VAL A 53 -3.51 14.77 -5.53
N ARG A 54 -3.42 16.04 -5.92
CA ARG A 54 -3.73 16.51 -7.28
C ARG A 54 -2.61 16.25 -8.29
N GLY A 55 -1.42 15.83 -7.84
CA GLY A 55 -0.27 15.57 -8.70
C GLY A 55 0.48 16.82 -9.15
N THR A 56 0.23 18.00 -8.56
CA THR A 56 1.01 19.20 -8.88
C THR A 56 2.40 19.15 -8.27
N ASP A 57 2.52 18.53 -7.09
CA ASP A 57 3.78 18.27 -6.41
C ASP A 57 3.97 16.74 -6.37
N ARG A 58 4.84 16.21 -7.22
CA ARG A 58 5.11 14.76 -7.22
C ARG A 58 6.12 14.40 -6.14
N MET A 59 5.68 13.50 -5.27
CA MET A 59 6.54 12.90 -4.25
C MET A 59 7.02 11.51 -4.69
N PRO A 60 8.20 11.04 -4.26
CA PRO A 60 8.76 9.76 -4.70
C PRO A 60 7.82 8.54 -4.54
N TRP A 61 7.03 8.50 -3.45
CA TRP A 61 6.04 7.44 -3.20
C TRP A 61 4.78 7.54 -4.07
N SER A 62 4.50 8.71 -4.65
CA SER A 62 3.34 8.93 -5.52
C SER A 62 3.56 8.46 -6.96
N ASN A 63 4.83 8.29 -7.38
CA ASN A 63 5.22 7.92 -8.73
C ASN A 63 4.53 6.64 -9.25
N GLN A 64 4.21 5.69 -8.36
CA GLN A 64 3.50 4.46 -8.71
C GLN A 64 2.10 4.68 -9.30
N TYR A 65 1.51 5.86 -9.07
CA TYR A 65 0.17 6.19 -9.54
C TYR A 65 0.17 6.98 -10.85
N TYR A 66 1.32 7.46 -11.32
CA TYR A 66 1.40 8.40 -12.44
C TYR A 66 0.76 7.84 -13.72
N LEU A 67 1.13 6.61 -14.10
CA LEU A 67 0.59 5.94 -15.30
C LEU A 67 -0.71 5.16 -15.02
N SER A 68 -1.30 5.30 -13.83
CA SER A 68 -2.50 4.55 -13.47
C SER A 68 -3.77 5.32 -13.83
N ALA A 69 -4.73 4.62 -14.45
CA ALA A 69 -6.01 5.20 -14.84
C ALA A 69 -6.83 5.65 -13.60
N PRO A 70 -7.29 6.93 -13.55
CA PRO A 70 -8.24 7.40 -12.54
C PRO A 70 -9.49 6.52 -12.48
N TYR A 71 -10.08 6.37 -11.31
CA TYR A 71 -11.22 5.47 -10.99
C TYR A 71 -10.94 3.97 -11.19
N ILE A 72 -10.44 3.57 -12.35
CA ILE A 72 -10.17 2.19 -12.74
C ILE A 72 -9.16 1.53 -11.80
N TYR A 73 -8.11 2.25 -11.39
CA TYR A 73 -7.15 1.74 -10.41
C TYR A 73 -7.86 1.31 -9.12
N TYR A 74 -8.70 2.18 -8.56
CA TYR A 74 -9.47 1.88 -7.35
C TYR A 74 -10.41 0.70 -7.53
N LEU A 75 -11.13 0.62 -8.65
CA LEU A 75 -12.02 -0.50 -8.95
C LEU A 75 -11.27 -1.83 -9.03
N ILE A 76 -10.10 -1.86 -9.67
CA ILE A 76 -9.23 -3.03 -9.72
C ILE A 76 -8.79 -3.42 -8.31
N GLN A 77 -8.36 -2.46 -7.48
CA GLN A 77 -7.92 -2.72 -6.11
C GLN A 77 -9.07 -3.22 -5.22
N ILE A 78 -10.28 -2.65 -5.38
CA ILE A 78 -11.50 -3.11 -4.69
C ILE A 78 -11.81 -4.56 -5.04
N TYR A 79 -11.88 -4.84 -6.35
CA TYR A 79 -12.23 -6.15 -6.88
C TYR A 79 -11.18 -7.22 -6.57
N ARG A 80 -9.88 -6.89 -6.58
CA ARG A 80 -8.81 -7.88 -6.40
C ARG A 80 -8.40 -8.11 -4.95
N TYR A 81 -8.24 -7.05 -4.15
CA TYR A 81 -7.48 -7.16 -2.88
C TYR A 81 -8.24 -6.79 -1.62
N THR A 82 -9.24 -5.91 -1.70
CA THR A 82 -10.03 -5.52 -0.51
C THR A 82 -11.33 -6.33 -0.40
N MET A 83 -12.36 -6.01 -1.20
CA MET A 83 -13.62 -6.75 -1.22
C MET A 83 -13.46 -8.10 -1.93
N GLY A 84 -12.57 -8.18 -2.91
CA GLY A 84 -12.42 -9.43 -3.67
C GLY A 84 -13.59 -9.64 -4.65
N PRO A 85 -13.52 -10.67 -5.50
CA PRO A 85 -14.44 -10.82 -6.62
C PRO A 85 -15.87 -11.13 -6.17
N LEU A 86 -16.06 -12.01 -5.19
CA LEU A 86 -17.40 -12.43 -4.75
C LEU A 86 -18.19 -11.28 -4.10
N GLU A 87 -17.58 -10.62 -3.12
CA GLU A 87 -18.18 -9.50 -2.40
C GLU A 87 -18.28 -8.25 -3.28
N GLY A 88 -17.27 -7.99 -4.11
CA GLY A 88 -17.25 -6.86 -5.04
C GLY A 88 -18.33 -6.96 -6.12
N LEU A 89 -18.58 -8.16 -6.67
CA LEU A 89 -19.67 -8.39 -7.62
C LEU A 89 -21.04 -8.27 -6.94
N ALA A 90 -21.18 -8.75 -5.70
CA ALA A 90 -22.40 -8.54 -4.93
C ALA A 90 -22.66 -7.04 -4.67
N ALA A 91 -21.62 -6.28 -4.33
CA ALA A 91 -21.70 -4.84 -4.15
C ALA A 91 -22.10 -4.11 -5.43
N LEU A 92 -21.48 -4.49 -6.56
CA LEU A 92 -21.84 -3.95 -7.87
C LEU A 92 -23.29 -4.24 -8.21
N LEU A 93 -23.75 -5.49 -8.02
CA LEU A 93 -25.14 -5.88 -8.25
C LEU A 93 -26.10 -5.02 -7.42
N GLY A 94 -25.87 -4.92 -6.11
CA GLY A 94 -26.75 -4.13 -5.26
C GLY A 94 -26.71 -2.64 -5.57
N PHE A 95 -25.54 -2.08 -5.89
CA PHE A 95 -25.41 -0.70 -6.36
C PHE A 95 -26.24 -0.49 -7.64
N THR A 96 -26.12 -1.37 -8.64
CA THR A 96 -26.89 -1.28 -9.88
C THR A 96 -28.39 -1.33 -9.61
N VAL A 97 -28.87 -2.24 -8.76
CA VAL A 97 -30.30 -2.35 -8.43
C VAL A 97 -30.80 -1.10 -7.68
N LEU A 98 -30.00 -0.56 -6.76
CA LEU A 98 -30.35 0.65 -6.02
C LEU A 98 -30.44 1.87 -6.93
N VAL A 99 -29.53 2.00 -7.90
CA VAL A 99 -29.50 3.12 -8.86
C VAL A 99 -30.61 3.02 -9.91
N THR A 100 -30.96 1.83 -10.39
CA THR A 100 -32.02 1.68 -11.41
C THR A 100 -33.41 1.97 -10.84
N ASN A 101 -33.61 1.83 -9.54
CA ASN A 101 -34.90 2.02 -8.87
C ASN A 101 -34.95 3.27 -7.98
N LEU A 102 -34.17 4.32 -8.30
CA LEU A 102 -34.03 5.52 -7.46
C LEU A 102 -35.34 6.21 -7.09
N ARG A 103 -36.33 6.19 -7.98
CA ARG A 103 -37.64 6.84 -7.75
C ARG A 103 -38.45 6.20 -6.63
N GLU A 104 -38.18 4.93 -6.34
CA GLU A 104 -38.87 4.15 -5.32
C GLU A 104 -38.09 4.14 -3.98
N ARG A 105 -36.92 4.79 -3.93
CA ARG A 105 -36.06 4.78 -2.75
C ARG A 105 -36.49 5.83 -1.73
N SER A 106 -36.27 5.49 -0.47
CA SER A 106 -36.40 6.42 0.65
C SER A 106 -35.37 7.55 0.54
N ARG A 107 -35.66 8.69 1.18
CA ARG A 107 -34.73 9.84 1.21
C ARG A 107 -33.39 9.47 1.84
N SER A 108 -33.39 8.60 2.85
CA SER A 108 -32.17 8.10 3.50
C SER A 108 -31.29 7.28 2.54
N GLU A 109 -31.87 6.39 1.74
CA GLU A 109 -31.11 5.61 0.75
C GLU A 109 -30.50 6.53 -0.31
N ILE A 110 -31.25 7.53 -0.78
CA ILE A 110 -30.75 8.50 -1.76
C ILE A 110 -29.56 9.28 -1.17
N ILE A 111 -29.62 9.69 0.09
CA ILE A 111 -28.50 10.38 0.76
C ILE A 111 -27.27 9.48 0.80
N LEU A 112 -27.41 8.22 1.23
CA LEU A 112 -26.28 7.28 1.31
C LEU A 112 -25.68 6.99 -0.08
N LEU A 113 -26.52 6.78 -1.10
CA LEU A 113 -26.07 6.57 -2.48
C LEU A 113 -25.38 7.82 -3.03
N SER A 114 -25.92 9.01 -2.73
CA SER A 114 -25.30 10.27 -3.16
C SER A 114 -23.93 10.46 -2.53
N PHE A 115 -23.77 10.14 -1.23
CA PHE A 115 -22.47 10.18 -0.58
C PHE A 115 -21.50 9.19 -1.23
N LEU A 116 -21.90 7.93 -1.42
CA LEU A 116 -21.05 6.91 -2.07
C LEU A 116 -20.58 7.38 -3.46
N VAL A 117 -21.50 7.88 -4.28
CA VAL A 117 -21.21 8.33 -5.65
C VAL A 117 -20.32 9.58 -5.64
N VAL A 118 -20.75 10.64 -4.95
CA VAL A 118 -20.00 11.92 -4.91
C VAL A 118 -18.62 11.71 -4.33
N PHE A 119 -18.50 10.93 -3.24
CA PHE A 119 -17.22 10.65 -2.62
C PHE A 119 -16.31 9.85 -3.55
N PHE A 120 -16.81 8.78 -4.19
CA PHE A 120 -16.01 7.99 -5.13
C PHE A 120 -15.57 8.81 -6.34
N PHE A 121 -16.44 9.64 -6.91
CA PHE A 121 -16.08 10.49 -8.03
C PHE A 121 -15.08 11.59 -7.65
N GLN A 122 -15.18 12.14 -6.44
CA GLN A 122 -14.23 13.14 -5.96
C GLN A 122 -12.83 12.55 -5.70
N ILE A 123 -12.76 11.43 -4.98
CA ILE A 123 -11.49 10.80 -4.59
C ILE A 123 -10.88 9.99 -5.74
N GLY A 124 -11.73 9.35 -6.55
CA GLY A 124 -11.32 8.54 -7.70
C GLY A 124 -10.61 9.34 -8.80
N ALA A 125 -10.82 10.66 -8.82
CA ALA A 125 -10.19 11.59 -9.75
C ALA A 125 -8.75 11.97 -9.38
N TYR A 126 -8.30 11.69 -8.15
CA TYR A 126 -6.99 12.11 -7.66
C TYR A 126 -5.83 11.39 -8.36
N GLU A 127 -4.71 12.09 -8.49
CA GLU A 127 -3.45 11.55 -9.04
C GLU A 127 -2.93 10.46 -8.10
N VAL A 128 -2.89 10.75 -6.81
CA VAL A 128 -2.50 9.81 -5.75
C VAL A 128 -3.68 8.92 -5.42
N LYS A 129 -3.51 7.60 -5.57
CA LYS A 129 -4.62 6.64 -5.51
C LYS A 129 -4.53 5.65 -4.35
N PHE A 130 -4.11 6.13 -3.18
CA PHE A 130 -4.03 5.29 -1.99
C PHE A 130 -5.41 4.70 -1.65
N GLN A 131 -5.48 3.36 -1.56
CA GLN A 131 -6.74 2.66 -1.35
C GLN A 131 -7.45 3.06 -0.06
N ARG A 132 -6.68 3.47 0.96
CA ARG A 132 -7.21 3.95 2.25
C ARG A 132 -8.06 5.22 2.13
N TYR A 133 -7.92 6.01 1.06
CA TYR A 133 -8.79 7.18 0.85
C TYR A 133 -10.24 6.79 0.60
N LEU A 134 -10.51 5.55 0.19
CA LEU A 134 -11.86 5.02 0.01
C LEU A 134 -12.45 4.38 1.27
N LEU A 135 -11.73 4.34 2.41
CA LEU A 135 -12.24 3.75 3.66
C LEU A 135 -13.67 4.19 4.02
N PRO A 136 -14.06 5.48 3.88
CA PRO A 136 -15.41 5.93 4.23
C PRO A 136 -16.54 5.27 3.42
N ILE A 137 -16.28 4.76 2.21
CA ILE A 137 -17.33 4.14 1.37
C ILE A 137 -17.41 2.62 1.50
N TYR A 138 -16.44 1.95 2.14
CA TYR A 138 -16.48 0.49 2.31
C TYR A 138 -17.71 -0.01 3.06
N PRO A 139 -18.17 0.61 4.17
CA PRO A 139 -19.41 0.21 4.82
C PRO A 139 -20.62 0.30 3.89
N LEU A 140 -20.67 1.33 3.04
CA LEU A 140 -21.75 1.52 2.07
C LEU A 140 -21.69 0.49 0.94
N LEU A 141 -20.49 0.15 0.47
CA LEU A 141 -20.30 -0.94 -0.48
C LEU A 141 -20.73 -2.30 0.11
N ALA A 142 -20.48 -2.54 1.40
CA ALA A 142 -20.97 -3.74 2.08
C ALA A 142 -22.50 -3.76 2.21
N ILE A 143 -23.14 -2.61 2.46
CA ILE A 143 -24.60 -2.47 2.41
C ILE A 143 -25.13 -2.75 1.00
N CYS A 144 -24.48 -2.22 -0.04
CA CYS A 144 -24.81 -2.55 -1.42
C CYS A 144 -24.67 -4.07 -1.66
N ALA A 145 -23.60 -4.70 -1.17
CA ALA A 145 -23.42 -6.15 -1.32
C ALA A 145 -24.56 -6.94 -0.68
N ALA A 146 -24.91 -6.63 0.56
CA ALA A 146 -26.04 -7.24 1.25
C ALA A 146 -27.35 -7.04 0.48
N TYR A 147 -27.62 -5.83 0.00
CA TYR A 147 -28.81 -5.52 -0.78
C TYR A 147 -28.88 -6.34 -2.08
N GLY A 148 -27.77 -6.45 -2.82
CA GLY A 148 -27.69 -7.27 -4.04
C GLY A 148 -27.98 -8.75 -3.79
N LEU A 149 -27.46 -9.30 -2.69
CA LEU A 149 -27.71 -10.69 -2.29
C LEU A 149 -29.18 -10.92 -1.88
N VAL A 150 -29.78 -10.01 -1.12
CA VAL A 150 -31.21 -10.10 -0.75
C VAL A 150 -32.10 -9.98 -1.99
N TRP A 151 -31.78 -9.06 -2.89
CA TRP A 151 -32.50 -8.90 -4.15
C TRP A 151 -32.44 -10.18 -5.01
N LEU A 152 -31.25 -10.78 -5.14
CA LEU A 152 -31.07 -12.04 -5.87
C LEU A 152 -31.87 -13.18 -5.24
N ASN A 153 -31.91 -13.26 -3.91
CA ASN A 153 -32.71 -14.25 -3.19
C ASN A 153 -34.21 -14.07 -3.46
N ASN A 154 -34.71 -12.84 -3.48
CA ASN A 154 -36.13 -12.53 -3.69
C ASN A 154 -36.61 -12.82 -5.12
N LEU A 155 -35.73 -12.69 -6.11
CA LEU A 155 -36.05 -13.06 -7.50
C LEU A 155 -35.99 -14.57 -7.75
N SER A 156 -35.38 -15.33 -6.83
CA SER A 156 -35.12 -16.74 -7.06
C SER A 156 -36.42 -17.56 -7.01
N ARG A 157 -36.78 -18.16 -8.16
CA ARG A 157 -37.87 -19.13 -8.27
C ARG A 157 -37.52 -20.41 -7.51
N SER A 158 -38.52 -21.23 -7.13
CA SER A 158 -38.30 -22.41 -6.26
C SER A 158 -37.19 -23.35 -6.75
N LYS A 159 -37.02 -23.51 -8.07
CA LYS A 159 -35.97 -24.36 -8.67
C LYS A 159 -34.55 -23.79 -8.58
N LEU A 160 -34.36 -22.47 -8.57
CA LEU A 160 -33.02 -21.81 -8.49
C LEU A 160 -32.64 -21.41 -7.06
N ARG A 161 -33.59 -21.47 -6.12
CA ARG A 161 -33.39 -21.12 -4.72
C ARG A 161 -32.18 -21.81 -4.06
N PRO A 162 -31.91 -23.12 -4.24
CA PRO A 162 -30.73 -23.74 -3.64
C PRO A 162 -29.42 -23.18 -4.20
N ILE A 163 -29.36 -22.88 -5.51
CA ILE A 163 -28.17 -22.31 -6.15
C ILE A 163 -27.90 -20.90 -5.62
N VAL A 164 -28.94 -20.06 -5.54
CA VAL A 164 -28.82 -18.71 -5.00
C VAL A 164 -28.43 -18.73 -3.52
N THR A 165 -29.02 -19.62 -2.73
CA THR A 165 -28.66 -19.80 -1.32
C THR A 165 -27.21 -20.23 -1.16
N ALA A 166 -26.74 -21.18 -1.98
CA ALA A 166 -25.34 -21.59 -2.00
C ALA A 166 -24.41 -20.45 -2.40
N ALA A 167 -24.76 -19.65 -3.41
CA ALA A 167 -23.97 -18.48 -3.82
C ALA A 167 -23.86 -17.43 -2.70
N ILE A 168 -24.97 -17.11 -2.02
CA ILE A 168 -24.98 -16.22 -0.84
C ILE A 168 -24.10 -16.79 0.27
N GLY A 169 -24.24 -18.08 0.56
CA GLY A 169 -23.39 -18.79 1.52
C GLY A 169 -21.91 -18.68 1.17
N CYS A 170 -21.55 -18.89 -0.09
CA CYS A 170 -20.17 -18.74 -0.57
C CYS A 170 -19.63 -17.33 -0.38
N VAL A 171 -20.42 -16.28 -0.69
CA VAL A 171 -20.00 -14.89 -0.47
C VAL A 171 -19.73 -14.63 1.02
N LEU A 172 -20.67 -15.02 1.89
CA LEU A 172 -20.56 -14.80 3.34
C LEU A 172 -19.38 -15.58 3.96
N ILE A 173 -19.24 -16.86 3.61
CA ILE A 173 -18.14 -17.71 4.08
C ILE A 173 -16.81 -17.14 3.59
N TRP A 174 -16.70 -16.81 2.30
CA TRP A 174 -15.45 -16.27 1.75
C TRP A 174 -15.05 -14.95 2.38
N SER A 175 -15.99 -13.99 2.52
CA SER A 175 -15.72 -12.71 3.19
C SER A 175 -15.27 -12.91 4.63
N SER A 176 -15.91 -13.83 5.37
CA SER A 176 -15.55 -14.14 6.76
C SER A 176 -14.18 -14.80 6.87
N VAL A 177 -13.90 -15.82 6.06
CA VAL A 177 -12.61 -16.53 6.04
C VAL A 177 -11.47 -15.58 5.69
N LYS A 178 -11.64 -14.76 4.65
CA LYS A 178 -10.67 -13.73 4.24
C LYS A 178 -10.43 -12.70 5.34
N ALA A 179 -11.50 -12.21 5.99
CA ALA A 179 -11.39 -11.25 7.08
C ALA A 179 -10.61 -11.82 8.27
N VAL A 180 -10.93 -13.05 8.70
CA VAL A 180 -10.20 -13.74 9.78
C VAL A 180 -8.75 -14.03 9.39
N ALA A 181 -8.49 -14.49 8.17
CA ALA A 181 -7.15 -14.77 7.68
C ALA A 181 -6.26 -13.52 7.67
N ARG A 182 -6.83 -12.37 7.28
CA ARG A 182 -6.14 -11.07 7.34
C ARG A 182 -6.02 -10.55 8.77
N ALA A 183 -7.02 -10.71 9.63
CA ALA A 183 -6.92 -10.32 11.05
C ALA A 183 -5.78 -11.11 11.75
N LYS A 184 -5.62 -12.39 11.42
CA LYS A 184 -4.56 -13.25 11.98
C LYS A 184 -3.16 -12.72 11.70
N THR A 185 -2.91 -12.03 10.58
CA THR A 185 -1.57 -11.50 10.29
C THR A 185 -1.13 -10.43 11.30
N TYR A 186 -2.08 -9.73 11.95
CA TYR A 186 -1.80 -8.72 12.96
C TYR A 186 -1.51 -9.32 14.36
N LEU A 187 -1.68 -10.64 14.53
CA LEU A 187 -1.32 -11.34 15.77
C LEU A 187 0.18 -11.68 15.83
N HIS A 188 0.87 -11.61 14.70
CA HIS A 188 2.31 -11.81 14.64
C HIS A 188 3.05 -10.50 14.93
N PRO A 189 4.27 -10.57 15.51
CA PRO A 189 5.13 -9.40 15.63
C PRO A 189 5.32 -8.70 14.28
N PHE A 190 5.48 -7.38 14.32
CA PHE A 190 5.71 -6.60 13.11
C PHE A 190 6.93 -7.15 12.35
N ILE A 191 6.80 -7.30 11.03
CA ILE A 191 7.75 -8.07 10.23
C ILE A 191 9.16 -7.48 10.22
N HIS A 192 9.29 -6.16 10.40
CA HIS A 192 10.60 -5.51 10.55
C HIS A 192 11.31 -5.92 11.82
N ILE A 193 10.58 -6.13 12.92
CA ILE A 193 11.14 -6.61 14.18
C ILE A 193 11.64 -8.05 14.00
N THR A 194 10.84 -8.88 13.32
CA THR A 194 11.22 -10.27 13.03
C THR A 194 12.45 -10.34 12.12
N ALA A 195 12.46 -9.56 11.04
CA ALA A 195 13.59 -9.50 10.12
C ALA A 195 14.86 -8.96 10.80
N SER A 196 14.74 -7.89 11.60
CA SER A 196 15.85 -7.32 12.38
C SER A 196 16.42 -8.35 13.35
N ARG A 197 15.58 -9.05 14.12
CA ARG A 197 16.03 -10.11 15.04
C ARG A 197 16.80 -11.22 14.31
N GLU A 198 16.21 -11.77 13.24
CA GLU A 198 16.87 -12.81 12.43
C GLU A 198 18.19 -12.33 11.82
N MET A 199 18.28 -11.06 11.45
CA MET A 199 19.52 -10.45 10.98
C MET A 199 20.55 -10.32 12.11
N CYS A 200 20.17 -9.82 13.27
CA CYS A 200 21.06 -9.69 14.42
C CYS A 200 21.57 -11.05 14.92
N ASP A 201 20.75 -12.10 14.85
CA ASP A 201 21.13 -13.43 15.33
C ASP A 201 22.06 -14.17 14.35
N ASN A 202 21.98 -13.89 13.04
CA ASN A 202 22.65 -14.68 12.00
C ASN A 202 23.72 -13.93 11.19
N ILE A 203 23.71 -12.59 11.16
CA ILE A 203 24.71 -11.81 10.42
C ILE A 203 25.96 -11.62 11.29
N PRO A 204 27.17 -11.91 10.77
CA PRO A 204 28.40 -11.72 11.53
C PRO A 204 28.58 -10.27 12.00
N SER A 205 29.03 -10.09 13.24
CA SER A 205 29.42 -8.79 13.78
C SER A 205 30.49 -8.12 12.90
N GLY A 206 30.43 -6.81 12.74
CA GLY A 206 31.30 -6.02 11.86
C GLY A 206 30.85 -6.00 10.39
N SER A 207 29.72 -6.66 10.05
CA SER A 207 29.17 -6.62 8.70
C SER A 207 28.58 -5.25 8.38
N LYS A 208 28.85 -4.76 7.17
CA LYS A 208 28.27 -3.55 6.61
C LYS A 208 26.95 -3.86 5.93
N ILE A 209 25.88 -3.20 6.39
CA ILE A 209 24.52 -3.39 5.87
C ILE A 209 24.06 -2.10 5.19
N LEU A 210 23.89 -2.14 3.88
CA LEU A 210 23.41 -1.03 3.07
C LEU A 210 21.89 -0.97 3.12
N GLN A 211 21.35 0.22 3.42
CA GLN A 211 19.91 0.49 3.38
C GLN A 211 19.56 1.40 2.21
N VAL A 212 18.27 1.54 1.94
CA VAL A 212 17.75 2.38 0.87
C VAL A 212 16.84 3.45 1.44
N SER A 213 17.12 4.71 1.10
CA SER A 213 16.33 5.88 1.47
C SER A 213 14.92 5.80 0.93
N TRP A 214 14.02 6.55 1.59
CA TRP A 214 12.59 6.57 1.31
C TRP A 214 11.87 5.23 1.56
N ASP A 215 12.60 4.19 1.95
CA ASP A 215 12.04 2.96 2.49
C ASP A 215 11.87 3.06 4.01
N SER A 216 11.31 2.01 4.61
CA SER A 216 11.11 1.94 6.06
C SER A 216 12.33 1.27 6.70
N PRO A 217 13.14 1.97 7.52
CA PRO A 217 14.34 1.41 8.12
C PRO A 217 13.98 0.30 9.11
N LEU A 218 14.84 -0.71 9.19
CA LEU A 218 14.69 -1.77 10.18
C LEU A 218 15.19 -1.30 11.55
N PRO A 219 14.57 -1.74 12.67
CA PRO A 219 15.09 -1.53 14.01
C PRO A 219 16.53 -2.05 14.15
N ASP A 220 17.31 -1.41 15.03
CA ASP A 220 18.66 -1.87 15.35
C ASP A 220 18.67 -3.09 16.30
N CYS A 221 19.86 -3.62 16.55
CA CYS A 221 20.06 -4.74 17.45
C CYS A 221 20.07 -4.35 18.94
N GLY A 222 19.85 -3.06 19.29
CA GLY A 222 20.05 -2.54 20.64
C GLY A 222 19.13 -3.11 21.72
N HIS A 223 18.15 -3.92 21.33
CA HIS A 223 17.27 -4.68 22.22
C HIS A 223 17.89 -5.99 22.75
N LEU A 224 19.05 -6.40 22.22
CA LEU A 224 19.78 -7.60 22.65
C LEU A 224 20.71 -7.28 23.83
N GLU A 225 20.93 -8.27 24.71
CA GLU A 225 21.81 -8.12 25.88
C GLU A 225 23.27 -7.86 25.47
N ASN A 226 23.72 -8.47 24.37
CA ASN A 226 25.00 -8.22 23.72
C ASN A 226 24.76 -8.04 22.20
N PRO A 227 24.45 -6.82 21.74
CA PRO A 227 24.12 -6.60 20.34
C PRO A 227 25.36 -6.79 19.44
N PRO A 228 25.23 -7.46 18.28
CA PRO A 228 26.29 -7.47 17.28
C PRO A 228 26.52 -6.04 16.77
N ASP A 229 27.77 -5.73 16.42
CA ASP A 229 28.14 -4.47 15.80
C ASP A 229 27.73 -4.47 14.33
N LEU A 230 26.48 -4.09 14.05
CA LEU A 230 25.94 -3.96 12.69
C LEU A 230 25.69 -2.49 12.35
N SER A 231 26.17 -2.04 11.20
CA SER A 231 26.01 -0.66 10.74
C SER A 231 24.62 -0.39 10.13
N MET A 232 23.54 -0.83 10.78
CA MET A 232 22.18 -0.87 10.22
C MET A 232 21.50 0.50 10.08
N GLN A 233 22.02 1.60 10.62
CA GLN A 233 21.33 2.91 10.56
C GLN A 233 22.30 4.09 10.40
N ALA A 234 23.49 3.81 9.88
CA ALA A 234 24.49 4.81 9.62
C ALA A 234 24.15 5.57 8.32
N PRO A 235 23.95 6.91 8.34
CA PRO A 235 23.57 7.68 7.15
C PRO A 235 24.55 7.52 5.98
N GLU A 236 25.83 7.24 6.25
CA GLU A 236 26.81 6.93 5.20
C GLU A 236 26.47 5.64 4.44
N TRP A 237 25.74 4.70 5.04
CA TRP A 237 25.32 3.41 4.49
C TRP A 237 23.86 3.43 4.00
N GLU A 238 23.46 4.55 3.41
CA GLU A 238 22.15 4.72 2.76
C GLU A 238 22.31 5.01 1.25
N LEU A 239 21.43 4.43 0.43
CA LEU A 239 21.29 4.72 -1.00
C LEU A 239 19.98 5.47 -1.23
N ASP A 240 20.03 6.68 -1.79
CA ASP A 240 18.84 7.34 -2.32
C ASP A 240 18.58 6.92 -3.78
N PRO A 241 17.57 6.10 -4.06
CA PRO A 241 17.29 5.64 -5.40
C PRO A 241 16.66 6.73 -6.28
N TYR A 242 16.29 7.89 -5.76
CA TYR A 242 15.70 8.98 -6.55
C TYR A 242 16.72 10.05 -6.96
N ASP A 243 17.93 10.02 -6.38
CA ASP A 243 19.00 10.97 -6.69
C ASP A 243 20.04 10.46 -7.70
N VAL A 244 20.12 9.14 -7.95
CA VAL A 244 21.18 8.49 -8.76
C VAL A 244 21.31 9.08 -10.18
N SER A 245 20.21 9.59 -10.74
CA SER A 245 20.19 10.19 -12.06
C SER A 245 20.82 11.59 -12.12
N GLN A 246 21.18 12.20 -10.99
CA GLN A 246 21.55 13.61 -10.93
C GLN A 246 23.06 13.89 -10.99
N SER A 247 23.94 12.91 -10.71
CA SER A 247 25.39 13.11 -10.90
C SER A 247 26.17 11.81 -11.10
N GLU A 248 27.17 11.86 -12.00
CA GLU A 248 28.14 10.77 -12.19
C GLU A 248 28.91 10.47 -10.89
N GLU A 249 29.21 11.50 -10.10
CA GLU A 249 29.86 11.36 -8.79
C GLU A 249 29.03 10.49 -7.83
N LEU A 250 27.71 10.70 -7.78
CA LEU A 250 26.83 9.90 -6.93
C LEU A 250 26.78 8.44 -7.38
N LEU A 251 26.79 8.20 -8.70
CA LEU A 251 26.86 6.84 -9.23
C LEU A 251 28.17 6.13 -8.84
N GLN A 252 29.31 6.83 -8.87
CA GLN A 252 30.58 6.31 -8.37
C GLN A 252 30.53 6.00 -6.87
N GLN A 253 29.95 6.91 -6.07
CA GLN A 253 29.71 6.67 -4.64
C GLN A 253 28.86 5.41 -4.42
N TYR A 254 27.87 5.17 -5.27
CA TYR A 254 27.00 3.99 -5.16
C TYR A 254 27.76 2.72 -5.53
N GLY A 255 28.62 2.76 -6.55
CA GLY A 255 29.56 1.69 -6.85
C GLY A 255 30.42 1.32 -5.64
N HIS A 256 30.98 2.32 -4.96
CA HIS A 256 31.78 2.11 -3.74
C HIS A 256 30.95 1.52 -2.59
N LYS A 257 29.76 2.06 -2.32
CA LYS A 257 28.88 1.55 -1.25
C LYS A 257 28.43 0.11 -1.52
N LEU A 258 27.97 -0.17 -2.74
CA LEU A 258 27.53 -1.51 -3.17
C LEU A 258 28.67 -2.53 -3.17
N SER A 259 29.89 -2.12 -3.54
CA SER A 259 31.07 -2.99 -3.48
C SER A 259 31.48 -3.30 -2.04
N ALA A 260 31.44 -2.30 -1.16
CA ALA A 260 31.92 -2.42 0.23
C ALA A 260 30.90 -3.05 1.20
N ALA A 261 29.61 -3.02 0.87
CA ALA A 261 28.57 -3.59 1.72
C ALA A 261 28.52 -5.12 1.61
N ASN A 262 28.40 -5.79 2.75
CA ASN A 262 28.25 -7.24 2.83
C ASN A 262 26.80 -7.67 2.57
N TYR A 263 25.85 -6.83 2.98
CA TYR A 263 24.41 -7.06 2.82
C TYR A 263 23.72 -5.78 2.35
N LEU A 264 22.59 -5.95 1.67
CA LEU A 264 21.66 -4.87 1.33
C LEU A 264 20.27 -5.26 1.79
N VAL A 265 19.60 -4.36 2.51
CA VAL A 265 18.23 -4.56 2.97
C VAL A 265 17.26 -3.56 2.33
N MET A 266 16.18 -4.08 1.77
CA MET A 266 15.01 -3.31 1.34
C MET A 266 13.91 -3.54 2.38
N GLY A 267 13.52 -2.48 3.11
CA GLY A 267 12.52 -2.56 4.17
C GLY A 267 11.11 -2.82 3.65
N SER A 268 10.82 -2.52 2.39
CA SER A 268 9.52 -2.74 1.79
C SER A 268 9.60 -2.83 0.26
N THR A 269 8.42 -2.86 -0.38
CA THR A 269 8.31 -2.77 -1.84
C THR A 269 8.21 -1.35 -2.37
N ARG A 270 8.21 -0.32 -1.49
CA ARG A 270 7.90 1.07 -1.86
C ARG A 270 8.83 1.59 -2.95
N VAL A 271 10.14 1.48 -2.75
CA VAL A 271 11.14 1.98 -3.70
C VAL A 271 11.01 1.30 -5.06
N PHE A 272 10.88 -0.03 -5.09
CA PHE A 272 10.65 -0.76 -6.33
C PHE A 272 9.41 -0.24 -7.06
N ARG A 273 8.31 0.00 -6.35
CA ARG A 273 7.08 0.52 -6.93
C ARG A 273 7.23 1.96 -7.42
N GLY A 274 7.87 2.83 -6.66
CA GLY A 274 8.02 4.23 -7.02
C GLY A 274 8.92 4.43 -8.23
N VAL A 275 10.10 3.80 -8.24
CA VAL A 275 11.08 3.93 -9.33
C VAL A 275 10.65 3.16 -10.58
N LEU A 276 10.27 1.89 -10.46
CA LEU A 276 10.02 1.04 -11.63
C LEU A 276 8.65 1.25 -12.29
N SER A 277 7.78 2.06 -11.70
CA SER A 277 6.55 2.51 -12.37
C SER A 277 6.79 3.65 -13.36
N VAL A 278 7.90 4.38 -13.21
CA VAL A 278 8.34 5.47 -14.09
C VAL A 278 9.83 5.34 -14.42
N PRO A 279 10.26 4.20 -14.98
CA PRO A 279 11.69 3.91 -15.16
C PRO A 279 12.40 4.87 -16.11
N GLU A 280 11.66 5.57 -16.98
CA GLU A 280 12.19 6.58 -17.90
C GLU A 280 12.62 7.86 -17.16
N GLU A 281 11.99 8.20 -16.03
CA GLU A 281 12.38 9.34 -15.19
C GLU A 281 13.62 9.01 -14.33
N TYR A 282 13.84 7.72 -14.03
CA TYR A 282 14.93 7.23 -13.17
C TYR A 282 15.69 6.06 -13.82
N PRO A 283 16.35 6.25 -14.99
CA PRO A 283 16.90 5.15 -15.77
C PRO A 283 18.01 4.38 -15.04
N LEU A 284 18.94 5.10 -14.39
CA LEU A 284 20.04 4.49 -13.63
C LEU A 284 19.54 3.77 -12.38
N SER A 285 18.58 4.34 -11.66
CA SER A 285 17.97 3.71 -10.50
C SER A 285 17.14 2.49 -10.87
N ALA A 286 16.40 2.56 -11.98
CA ALA A 286 15.66 1.42 -12.50
C ALA A 286 16.61 0.29 -12.92
N ALA A 287 17.74 0.62 -13.54
CA ALA A 287 18.82 -0.33 -13.85
C ALA A 287 19.39 -0.95 -12.57
N LEU A 288 19.77 -0.14 -11.58
CA LEU A 288 20.28 -0.59 -10.28
C LEU A 288 19.32 -1.59 -9.62
N LEU A 289 18.03 -1.24 -9.50
CA LEU A 289 17.04 -2.09 -8.84
C LEU A 289 16.79 -3.40 -9.58
N LYS A 290 16.75 -3.38 -10.92
CA LYS A 290 16.58 -4.59 -11.74
C LYS A 290 17.82 -5.49 -11.72
N LEU A 291 19.02 -4.91 -11.77
CA LEU A 291 20.28 -5.65 -11.71
C LEU A 291 20.50 -6.24 -10.31
N LEU A 292 20.15 -5.50 -9.25
CA LEU A 292 20.12 -6.01 -7.87
C LEU A 292 19.18 -7.21 -7.76
N ALA A 293 17.93 -7.04 -8.19
CA ALA A 293 16.91 -8.09 -8.10
C ALA A 293 17.24 -9.34 -8.93
N SER A 294 18.04 -9.19 -10.00
CA SER A 294 18.46 -10.31 -10.87
C SER A 294 19.75 -10.96 -10.44
N GLY A 295 20.42 -10.41 -9.43
CA GLY A 295 21.74 -10.82 -8.96
C GLY A 295 22.90 -10.40 -9.85
N TRP A 296 22.66 -9.63 -10.92
CA TRP A 296 23.71 -9.14 -11.81
C TRP A 296 24.59 -8.05 -11.18
N LEU A 297 24.25 -7.54 -9.99
CA LEU A 297 25.17 -6.72 -9.20
C LEU A 297 26.04 -7.55 -8.23
N GLY A 298 26.03 -8.89 -8.34
CA GLY A 298 26.80 -9.76 -7.45
C GLY A 298 26.12 -10.00 -6.10
N TYR A 299 24.83 -9.67 -6.00
CA TYR A 299 24.01 -9.84 -4.80
C TYR A 299 23.04 -11.01 -4.97
N GLU A 300 22.94 -11.88 -3.97
CA GLU A 300 21.97 -12.96 -3.93
C GLU A 300 20.85 -12.64 -2.94
N LEU A 301 19.60 -12.88 -3.31
CA LEU A 301 18.47 -12.76 -2.38
C LEU A 301 18.47 -13.95 -1.40
N ILE A 302 18.90 -13.70 -0.16
CA ILE A 302 19.08 -14.74 0.86
C ILE A 302 17.96 -14.83 1.88
N ALA A 303 17.02 -13.88 1.90
CA ALA A 303 15.80 -13.98 2.70
C ALA A 303 14.72 -13.04 2.19
N THR A 304 13.46 -13.44 2.37
CA THR A 304 12.30 -12.55 2.25
C THR A 304 11.39 -12.71 3.45
N TYR A 305 11.11 -11.60 4.14
CA TYR A 305 10.23 -11.59 5.31
C TYR A 305 8.92 -10.92 4.95
N LYS A 306 7.80 -11.62 5.12
CA LYS A 306 6.45 -11.06 4.92
C LYS A 306 5.42 -11.80 5.77
N ALA A 307 4.48 -11.04 6.33
CA ALA A 307 3.27 -11.58 6.94
C ALA A 307 2.24 -11.95 5.84
N ASP A 308 2.39 -13.14 5.24
CA ASP A 308 1.47 -13.63 4.22
C ASP A 308 0.10 -14.03 4.81
N ILE A 309 -0.96 -13.74 4.05
CA ILE A 309 -2.33 -14.14 4.40
C ILE A 309 -2.50 -15.62 4.05
N LYS A 310 -2.69 -16.46 5.07
CA LYS A 310 -2.82 -17.92 4.91
C LYS A 310 -4.21 -18.41 5.32
N ILE A 311 -4.75 -19.33 4.52
CA ILE A 311 -5.97 -20.10 4.81
C ILE A 311 -5.58 -21.59 4.75
N GLY A 312 -5.32 -22.19 5.91
CA GLY A 312 -4.72 -23.53 5.95
C GLY A 312 -3.36 -23.55 5.26
N SER A 313 -3.18 -24.42 4.26
CA SER A 313 -1.97 -24.51 3.43
C SER A 313 -1.96 -23.52 2.25
N TRP A 314 -3.08 -22.84 1.97
CA TRP A 314 -3.20 -21.90 0.87
C TRP A 314 -2.71 -20.52 1.30
N TYR A 315 -2.04 -19.80 0.40
CA TYR A 315 -1.67 -18.41 0.59
C TYR A 315 -2.43 -17.52 -0.40
N ILE A 316 -2.84 -16.34 0.06
CA ILE A 316 -3.41 -15.31 -0.81
C ILE A 316 -2.28 -14.39 -1.25
N ASN A 317 -1.92 -14.45 -2.54
CA ASN A 317 -0.93 -13.53 -3.08
C ASN A 317 -1.53 -12.13 -3.24
N ASP A 318 -1.02 -11.19 -2.44
CA ASP A 318 -1.37 -9.78 -2.50
C ASP A 318 -0.15 -8.88 -2.77
N ASP A 319 0.94 -9.42 -3.32
CA ASP A 319 2.18 -8.67 -3.59
C ASP A 319 1.99 -7.47 -4.53
N LEU A 320 0.92 -7.49 -5.33
CA LEU A 320 0.52 -6.43 -6.27
C LEU A 320 -0.60 -5.54 -5.74
N ALA A 321 -1.02 -5.70 -4.48
CA ALA A 321 -2.00 -4.81 -3.86
C ALA A 321 -1.43 -3.39 -3.72
N ASP A 322 -2.33 -2.41 -3.56
CA ASP A 322 -1.96 -1.01 -3.29
C ASP A 322 -1.02 -0.90 -2.07
N GLU A 323 -0.14 0.09 -2.10
CA GLU A 323 0.82 0.38 -1.02
C GLU A 323 0.17 0.38 0.37
N SER A 324 -1.05 0.93 0.48
CA SER A 324 -1.78 1.00 1.75
C SER A 324 -1.98 -0.36 2.43
N LEU A 325 -1.93 -1.47 1.68
CA LEU A 325 -2.17 -2.83 2.19
C LEU A 325 -0.90 -3.63 2.46
N VAL A 326 0.24 -3.24 1.86
CA VAL A 326 1.44 -4.09 1.77
C VAL A 326 2.74 -3.42 2.15
N VAL A 327 2.80 -2.10 2.33
CA VAL A 327 4.03 -1.42 2.76
C VAL A 327 3.98 -1.04 4.23
N HIS A 328 2.83 -0.55 4.73
CA HIS A 328 2.73 -0.08 6.11
C HIS A 328 2.45 -1.22 7.09
N ASP A 329 1.34 -1.93 6.92
CA ASP A 329 0.90 -2.93 7.89
C ASP A 329 1.67 -4.26 7.78
N ARG A 330 1.98 -4.66 6.54
CA ARG A 330 2.61 -5.97 6.22
C ARG A 330 3.72 -5.81 5.19
N PRO A 331 4.77 -5.04 5.50
CA PRO A 331 5.89 -4.85 4.58
C PRO A 331 6.47 -6.19 4.14
N LYS A 332 7.00 -6.21 2.92
CA LYS A 332 7.82 -7.31 2.43
C LYS A 332 9.27 -6.84 2.42
N VAL A 333 10.06 -7.39 3.34
CA VAL A 333 11.49 -7.10 3.47
C VAL A 333 12.28 -8.05 2.58
N TYR A 334 13.28 -7.52 1.88
CA TYR A 334 14.23 -8.30 1.09
C TYR A 334 15.62 -8.13 1.68
N LEU A 335 16.31 -9.25 1.94
CA LEU A 335 17.70 -9.26 2.38
C LEU A 335 18.55 -9.88 1.28
N PHE A 336 19.47 -9.07 0.78
CA PHE A 336 20.45 -9.49 -0.22
C PHE A 336 21.83 -9.62 0.43
N LYS A 337 22.59 -10.64 0.02
CA LYS A 337 23.99 -10.84 0.41
C LYS A 337 24.90 -10.59 -0.78
N ASN A 338 25.94 -9.80 -0.59
CA ASN A 338 26.99 -9.62 -1.60
C ASN A 338 27.87 -10.88 -1.65
N VAL A 339 27.78 -11.63 -2.76
CA VAL A 339 28.49 -12.91 -2.95
C VAL A 339 29.67 -12.79 -3.91
N GLU A 340 29.62 -11.86 -4.86
CA GLU A 340 30.71 -11.66 -5.84
C GLU A 340 31.71 -10.58 -5.42
N ASN A 341 31.33 -9.64 -4.54
CA ASN A 341 32.14 -8.49 -4.12
C ASN A 341 32.77 -7.76 -5.33
N LEU A 342 31.93 -7.39 -6.30
CA LEU A 342 32.35 -6.76 -7.54
C LEU A 342 33.11 -5.45 -7.28
N ASP A 343 34.07 -5.15 -8.15
CA ASP A 343 34.77 -3.86 -8.15
C ASP A 343 33.79 -2.70 -8.37
N PRO A 344 33.96 -1.56 -7.67
CA PRO A 344 33.10 -0.38 -7.84
C PRO A 344 32.89 0.03 -9.30
N ASN A 345 33.95 0.00 -10.13
CA ASN A 345 33.86 0.41 -11.53
C ASN A 345 33.04 -0.57 -12.37
N GLU A 346 33.10 -1.87 -12.04
CA GLU A 346 32.28 -2.88 -12.71
C GLU A 346 30.79 -2.71 -12.36
N ILE A 347 30.48 -2.39 -11.09
CA ILE A 347 29.10 -2.06 -10.67
C ILE A 347 28.57 -0.86 -11.44
N VAL A 348 29.34 0.24 -11.47
CA VAL A 348 28.96 1.46 -12.21
C VAL A 348 28.78 1.15 -13.69
N LYS A 349 29.73 0.45 -14.31
CA LYS A 349 29.65 0.05 -15.71
C LYS A 349 28.38 -0.74 -16.01
N ARG A 350 28.00 -1.71 -15.17
CA ARG A 350 26.77 -2.50 -15.33
C ARG A 350 25.51 -1.63 -15.25
N ILE A 351 25.48 -0.65 -14.35
CA ILE A 351 24.35 0.29 -14.21
C ILE A 351 24.29 1.24 -15.42
N SER A 352 25.41 1.86 -15.83
CA SER A 352 25.45 2.86 -16.90
C SER A 352 25.18 2.28 -18.29
N HIS A 353 25.54 1.02 -18.55
CA HIS A 353 25.35 0.37 -19.86
C HIS A 353 24.05 -0.43 -19.96
N PHE A 354 23.11 -0.20 -19.05
CA PHE A 354 21.77 -0.76 -19.12
C PHE A 354 20.98 -0.08 -20.26
N PRO A 355 20.20 -0.81 -21.09
CA PRO A 355 19.63 -2.14 -20.87
C PRO A 355 20.54 -3.31 -21.30
N HIS A 356 20.58 -4.35 -20.46
CA HIS A 356 21.17 -5.63 -20.83
C HIS A 356 20.23 -6.38 -21.80
N PRO A 357 20.71 -7.09 -22.85
CA PRO A 357 19.87 -7.80 -23.83
C PRO A 357 18.94 -8.89 -23.24
N ARG A 358 19.12 -9.22 -21.96
CA ARG A 358 18.30 -10.17 -21.19
C ARG A 358 17.46 -9.50 -20.10
N ASP A 359 17.33 -8.17 -20.09
CA ASP A 359 16.43 -7.47 -19.16
C ASP A 359 14.97 -7.82 -19.46
N ARG A 360 14.41 -8.72 -18.65
CA ARG A 360 13.01 -9.15 -18.74
C ARG A 360 12.26 -8.93 -17.43
N MET A 361 12.94 -8.51 -16.37
CA MET A 361 12.28 -8.39 -15.07
C MET A 361 11.41 -7.16 -15.01
N LYS A 362 10.11 -7.42 -14.93
CA LYS A 362 9.09 -6.40 -14.69
C LYS A 362 8.95 -6.22 -13.19
N LEU A 363 8.38 -5.07 -12.79
CA LEU A 363 8.04 -4.80 -11.39
C LEU A 363 7.34 -5.99 -10.72
N ARG A 364 6.37 -6.62 -11.41
CA ARG A 364 5.65 -7.79 -10.86
C ARG A 364 6.55 -8.97 -10.53
N ASP A 365 7.61 -9.19 -11.30
CA ASP A 365 8.51 -10.32 -11.14
C ASP A 365 9.39 -10.07 -9.90
N ILE A 366 9.87 -8.84 -9.74
CA ILE A 366 10.62 -8.37 -8.56
C ILE A 366 9.75 -8.44 -7.31
N LEU A 367 8.51 -7.95 -7.38
CA LEU A 367 7.57 -8.01 -6.25
C LEU A 367 7.19 -9.44 -5.88
N ALA A 368 7.28 -10.39 -6.81
CA ALA A 368 7.03 -11.80 -6.57
C ALA A 368 8.27 -12.56 -6.06
N LEU A 369 9.46 -11.93 -6.03
CA LEU A 369 10.67 -12.58 -5.54
C LEU A 369 10.45 -13.12 -4.13
N ARG A 370 10.71 -14.41 -3.98
CA ARG A 370 10.77 -15.13 -2.73
C ARG A 370 12.07 -15.90 -2.78
N GLN A 371 12.78 -15.97 -1.68
CA GLN A 371 13.75 -17.04 -1.56
C GLN A 371 12.95 -18.35 -1.59
N THR A 372 13.23 -19.23 -2.54
CA THR A 372 12.77 -20.61 -2.44
C THR A 372 13.31 -21.16 -1.13
N PRO A 373 12.47 -21.63 -0.20
CA PRO A 373 12.99 -22.08 1.06
C PRO A 373 13.89 -23.29 0.82
N ASN A 374 15.19 -23.11 1.03
CA ASN A 374 15.96 -24.12 1.71
C ASN A 374 15.61 -23.99 3.19
N TYR A 375 14.39 -24.43 3.54
CA TYR A 375 14.03 -24.77 4.91
C TYR A 375 14.87 -26.00 5.28
N ALA A 376 16.14 -25.79 5.65
CA ALA A 376 16.75 -26.65 6.63
C ALA A 376 15.94 -26.43 7.92
N ALA A 377 15.39 -27.52 8.43
CA ALA A 377 14.55 -27.53 9.60
C ALA A 377 15.25 -26.85 10.79
N THR A 378 14.63 -25.82 11.33
CA THR A 378 14.77 -25.49 12.74
C THR A 378 13.39 -25.57 13.36
N THR A 379 13.00 -26.82 13.62
CA THR A 379 12.16 -27.13 14.76
C THR A 379 12.75 -26.36 15.94
N ILE A 380 12.05 -25.33 16.41
CA ILE A 380 12.27 -24.76 17.73
C ILE A 380 11.88 -25.88 18.69
N THR A 381 12.83 -26.75 19.00
CA THR A 381 12.77 -27.56 20.20
C THR A 381 12.94 -26.61 21.35
N ASP A 382 11.78 -26.27 21.92
CA ASP A 382 11.62 -25.85 23.30
C ASP A 382 12.55 -26.70 24.20
N ARG A 383 13.64 -26.10 24.67
CA ARG A 383 14.42 -26.60 25.81
C ARG A 383 14.55 -25.45 26.80
N ARG A 384 13.81 -25.65 27.88
CA ARG A 384 13.95 -25.13 29.25
C ARG A 384 15.21 -24.35 29.56
#